data_AF-A0A1F5UWW3-F1
#
_entry.id   AF-A0A1F5UWW3-F1
#
_cell.length_a   1.000
_cell.length_b   1.000
_cell.length_c   1.000
_cell.angle_alpha   90.00
_cell.angle_beta   90.00
_cell.angle_gamma   90.00
#
_symmetry.space_group_name_H-M   'P 1'
#
loop_
_entity.id
_entity.type
_entity.pdbx_description
1 polymer ?
#
loop_
_entity_poly.entity_id
_entity_poly.type
_entity_poly.pdbx_seq_one_letter_code
_entity_poly.pdbx_strand_id
1 'polypeptide(L)'
;MKIFINVGDASADVYGAEIIRELKKLEPDIDIHANGGKLMKEAGAKLFCNLVEFSVIGISEAVKKYFPLMKILKNTVKYIKENNIKTVVLVDYPGFNLRLAKVLKKEGVTVIYYIMPQVWAWNEGRIKTIKKVVDQAIVLFPFEKAIYEKINVPVEYFGHPLFEAAKPSSSKEELRKEFELPLDKTVVGLFPGSRRQEIETILPEMVKLTENYKEVEYILCRAPVVPLELINKYPGNVPIKVIEGRAYDVMEASDIAVFTSGTVTLEGALMKKPMVNVYKLSKLTEFVFRLLAKVSFATLPNIIAGKQIVPELIQERANAREIETEIRKILGNPGEKEKMLFELRKLSDSLKGENIMRKTAGVILKCAKLS
;
A
#
# COMPACT_ATOMS: atom_id res chain seq x y z
N MET A 1 17.26 -17.22 -19.17
CA MET A 1 17.74 -16.31 -18.10
C MET A 1 16.97 -16.61 -16.82
N LYS A 2 17.60 -16.55 -15.63
CA LYS A 2 16.92 -16.80 -14.34
C LYS A 2 16.90 -15.55 -13.47
N ILE A 3 15.73 -15.20 -12.93
CA ILE A 3 15.58 -14.11 -11.95
C ILE A 3 14.91 -14.65 -10.70
N PHE A 4 15.39 -14.24 -9.53
CA PHE A 4 14.74 -14.53 -8.26
C PHE A 4 14.03 -13.29 -7.72
N ILE A 5 12.75 -13.40 -7.34
CA ILE A 5 11.97 -12.29 -6.77
C ILE A 5 11.60 -12.62 -5.32
N ASN A 6 11.84 -11.68 -4.39
CA ASN A 6 11.54 -11.86 -2.97
C ASN A 6 10.53 -10.83 -2.46
N VAL A 7 9.33 -11.28 -2.09
CA VAL A 7 8.28 -10.50 -1.40
C VAL A 7 8.05 -11.08 -0.01
N GLY A 8 7.70 -10.24 0.98
CA GLY A 8 7.51 -10.68 2.37
C GLY A 8 6.11 -10.50 2.95
N ASP A 9 5.18 -9.93 2.18
CA ASP A 9 3.82 -9.64 2.61
C ASP A 9 2.85 -9.67 1.42
N ALA A 10 1.56 -9.70 1.70
CA ALA A 10 0.52 -9.85 0.69
C ALA A 10 0.42 -8.65 -0.27
N SER A 11 0.76 -7.43 0.19
CA SER A 11 0.74 -6.25 -0.68
C SER A 11 1.91 -6.28 -1.66
N ALA A 12 3.09 -6.70 -1.21
CA ALA A 12 4.24 -6.93 -2.08
C ALA A 12 4.02 -8.09 -3.08
N ASP A 13 3.22 -9.11 -2.73
CA ASP A 13 2.86 -10.22 -3.64
C ASP A 13 2.10 -9.75 -4.88
N VAL A 14 1.22 -8.74 -4.73
CA VAL A 14 0.52 -8.11 -5.87
C VAL A 14 1.52 -7.50 -6.84
N TYR A 15 2.45 -6.69 -6.33
CA TYR A 15 3.49 -6.06 -7.13
C TYR A 15 4.46 -7.05 -7.74
N GLY A 16 4.84 -8.10 -7.00
CA GLY A 16 5.66 -9.19 -7.51
C GLY A 16 4.99 -9.90 -8.67
N ALA A 17 3.69 -10.21 -8.56
CA ALA A 17 2.92 -10.84 -9.63
C ALA A 17 2.82 -9.96 -10.88
N GLU A 18 2.57 -8.66 -10.72
CA GLU A 18 2.55 -7.67 -11.81
C GLU A 18 3.91 -7.61 -12.54
N ILE A 19 5.02 -7.55 -11.80
CA ILE A 19 6.37 -7.59 -12.38
C ILE A 19 6.57 -8.85 -13.20
N ILE A 20 6.17 -10.02 -12.68
CA ILE A 20 6.34 -11.31 -13.36
C ILE A 20 5.56 -11.34 -14.68
N ARG A 21 4.31 -10.87 -14.68
CA ARG A 21 3.48 -10.82 -15.90
C ARG A 21 4.15 -9.95 -16.97
N GLU A 22 4.63 -8.77 -16.60
CA GLU A 22 5.32 -7.88 -17.54
C GLU A 22 6.67 -8.43 -18.01
N LEU A 23 7.44 -9.07 -17.12
CA LEU A 23 8.68 -9.75 -17.50
C LEU A 23 8.43 -10.85 -18.53
N LYS A 24 7.40 -11.68 -18.33
CA LYS A 24 7.04 -12.77 -19.26
C LYS A 24 6.48 -12.26 -20.59
N LYS A 25 5.80 -11.10 -20.61
CA LYS A 25 5.39 -10.44 -21.86
C LYS A 25 6.59 -9.95 -22.66
N LEU A 26 7.62 -9.44 -21.97
CA LEU A 26 8.83 -8.91 -22.60
C LEU A 26 9.84 -10.00 -22.98
N GLU A 27 9.90 -11.09 -22.21
CA GLU A 27 10.83 -12.22 -22.37
C GLU A 27 10.10 -13.54 -21.98
N PRO A 28 9.40 -14.21 -22.91
CA PRO A 28 8.55 -15.37 -22.61
C PRO A 28 9.28 -16.55 -21.93
N ASP A 29 10.54 -16.79 -22.31
CA ASP A 29 11.36 -17.90 -21.83
C ASP A 29 12.09 -17.59 -20.51
N ILE A 30 11.78 -16.47 -19.86
CA ILE A 30 12.38 -16.12 -18.58
C ILE A 30 11.92 -17.08 -17.47
N ASP A 31 12.91 -17.65 -16.76
CA ASP A 31 12.69 -18.55 -15.64
C ASP A 31 12.66 -17.76 -14.34
N ILE A 32 11.46 -17.61 -13.76
CA ILE A 32 11.24 -16.85 -12.54
C ILE A 32 11.16 -17.80 -11.36
N HIS A 33 12.02 -17.56 -10.37
CA HIS A 33 11.99 -18.19 -9.07
C HIS A 33 11.57 -17.17 -8.02
N ALA A 34 10.90 -17.60 -6.95
CA ALA A 34 10.47 -16.63 -5.94
C ALA A 34 10.33 -17.17 -4.53
N ASN A 35 10.52 -16.26 -3.57
CA ASN A 35 9.82 -16.30 -2.31
C ASN A 35 8.60 -15.37 -2.43
N GLY A 36 7.40 -15.92 -2.33
CA GLY A 36 6.17 -15.15 -2.55
C GLY A 36 4.90 -15.95 -2.33
N GLY A 37 3.77 -15.30 -2.55
CA GLY A 37 2.45 -15.85 -2.28
C GLY A 37 1.78 -16.44 -3.52
N LYS A 38 0.47 -16.65 -3.38
CA LYS A 38 -0.38 -17.27 -4.40
C LYS A 38 -0.36 -16.48 -5.71
N LEU A 39 -0.35 -15.14 -5.67
CA LEU A 39 -0.45 -14.32 -6.88
C LEU A 39 0.82 -14.44 -7.75
N MET A 40 2.00 -14.49 -7.13
CA MET A 40 3.24 -14.71 -7.87
C MET A 40 3.31 -16.11 -8.50
N LYS A 41 2.78 -17.13 -7.82
CA LYS A 41 2.67 -18.48 -8.38
C LYS A 41 1.78 -18.49 -9.62
N GLU A 42 0.60 -17.87 -9.53
CA GLU A 42 -0.35 -17.75 -10.64
C GLU A 42 0.19 -16.92 -11.81
N ALA A 43 1.05 -15.93 -11.53
CA ALA A 43 1.78 -15.18 -12.56
C ALA A 43 2.88 -16.02 -13.26
N GLY A 44 3.17 -17.23 -12.78
CA GLY A 44 4.11 -18.16 -13.40
C GLY A 44 5.51 -18.21 -12.77
N ALA A 45 5.64 -17.84 -11.50
CA ALA A 45 6.87 -18.07 -10.73
C ALA A 45 6.93 -19.49 -10.13
N LYS A 46 8.14 -20.06 -10.12
CA LYS A 46 8.48 -21.25 -9.33
C LYS A 46 8.72 -20.83 -7.88
N LEU A 47 7.72 -21.05 -7.02
CA LEU A 47 7.84 -20.73 -5.60
C LEU A 47 8.81 -21.68 -4.89
N PHE A 48 9.84 -21.12 -4.28
CA PHE A 48 10.71 -21.82 -3.33
C PHE A 48 10.09 -21.84 -1.92
N CYS A 49 9.53 -20.71 -1.48
CA CYS A 49 8.92 -20.58 -0.16
C CYS A 49 7.75 -19.59 -0.20
N ASN A 50 6.67 -19.90 0.53
CA ASN A 50 5.59 -18.94 0.78
C ASN A 50 5.96 -18.00 1.93
N LEU A 51 6.80 -16.99 1.64
CA LEU A 51 7.25 -16.04 2.66
C LEU A 51 6.12 -15.14 3.18
N VAL A 52 5.03 -14.97 2.43
CA VAL A 52 3.87 -14.16 2.81
C VAL A 52 3.17 -14.70 4.06
N GLU A 53 3.13 -16.03 4.23
CA GLU A 53 2.60 -16.68 5.44
C GLU A 53 3.43 -16.38 6.70
N PHE A 54 4.70 -16.02 6.53
CA PHE A 54 5.59 -15.61 7.62
C PHE A 54 5.59 -14.11 7.88
N SER A 55 4.74 -13.34 7.17
CA SER A 55 4.59 -11.91 7.41
C SER A 55 4.31 -11.63 8.89
N VAL A 56 4.94 -10.57 9.40
CA VAL A 56 4.92 -10.22 10.82
C VAL A 56 4.13 -8.94 10.97
N ILE A 57 3.16 -8.92 11.88
CA ILE A 57 2.45 -7.69 12.22
C ILE A 57 2.75 -7.37 13.69
N GLY A 58 3.57 -6.33 13.92
CA GLY A 58 3.91 -5.85 15.27
C GLY A 58 5.26 -6.35 15.81
N ILE A 59 5.79 -5.60 16.79
CA ILE A 59 7.14 -5.80 17.35
C ILE A 59 7.24 -7.12 18.14
N SER A 60 6.20 -7.49 18.88
CA SER A 60 6.17 -8.73 19.69
C SER A 60 6.16 -10.00 18.84
N GLU A 61 5.46 -10.00 17.70
CA GLU A 61 5.52 -11.10 16.73
C GLU A 61 6.86 -11.15 15.99
N ALA A 62 7.50 -9.99 15.77
CA ALA A 62 8.78 -9.89 15.06
C ALA A 62 9.91 -10.62 15.79
N VAL A 63 9.93 -10.54 17.12
CA VAL A 63 10.93 -11.24 17.95
C VAL A 63 10.73 -12.75 17.87
N LYS A 64 9.48 -13.24 17.95
CA LYS A 64 9.18 -14.69 17.88
C LYS A 64 9.49 -15.29 16.51
N LYS A 65 9.27 -14.54 15.43
CA LYS A 65 9.50 -14.98 14.05
C LYS A 65 10.95 -14.77 13.57
N TYR A 66 11.82 -14.18 14.37
CA TYR A 66 13.20 -13.87 13.97
C TYR A 66 14.02 -15.10 13.55
N PHE A 67 14.05 -16.16 14.39
CA PHE A 67 14.84 -17.36 14.09
C PHE A 67 14.34 -18.10 12.83
N PRO A 68 13.02 -18.36 12.65
CA PRO A 68 12.50 -18.89 11.40
C PRO A 68 12.91 -18.07 10.18
N LEU A 69 12.80 -16.74 10.23
CA LEU A 69 13.19 -15.86 9.13
C LEU A 69 14.68 -15.98 8.79
N MET A 70 15.56 -16.14 9.78
CA MET A 70 16.99 -16.36 9.52
C MET A 70 17.28 -17.72 8.89
N LYS A 71 16.51 -18.75 9.22
CA LYS A 71 16.58 -20.05 8.51
C LYS A 71 16.14 -19.91 7.06
N ILE A 72 15.03 -19.21 6.80
CA ILE A 72 14.54 -18.96 5.45
C ILE A 72 15.56 -18.15 4.64
N LEU A 73 16.18 -17.13 5.22
CA LEU A 73 17.23 -16.34 4.57
C LEU A 73 18.40 -17.23 4.13
N LYS A 74 18.93 -18.09 5.03
CA LYS A 74 20.02 -19.02 4.70
C LYS A 74 19.62 -19.99 3.58
N ASN A 75 18.43 -20.56 3.67
CA ASN A 75 17.91 -21.49 2.66
C ASN A 75 17.71 -20.80 1.30
N THR A 76 17.23 -19.56 1.30
CA THR A 76 17.06 -18.75 0.08
C THR A 76 18.39 -18.48 -0.60
N VAL A 77 19.42 -18.09 0.17
CA VAL A 77 20.78 -17.89 -0.37
C VAL A 77 21.32 -19.19 -0.96
N LYS A 78 21.17 -20.32 -0.25
CA LYS A 78 21.58 -21.64 -0.74
C LYS A 78 20.89 -21.98 -2.06
N TYR A 79 19.57 -21.81 -2.13
CA TYR A 79 18.78 -22.05 -3.33
C TYR A 79 19.22 -21.20 -4.52
N ILE A 80 19.43 -19.90 -4.31
CA ILE A 80 19.91 -18.96 -5.35
C ILE A 80 21.27 -19.42 -5.91
N LYS A 81 22.18 -19.86 -5.04
CA LYS A 81 23.49 -20.39 -5.45
C LYS A 81 23.37 -21.68 -6.24
N GLU A 82 22.66 -22.67 -5.71
CA GLU A 82 22.50 -24.00 -6.34
C GLU A 82 21.83 -23.91 -7.71
N ASN A 83 20.94 -22.93 -7.92
CA ASN A 83 20.27 -22.70 -9.20
C ASN A 83 21.03 -21.77 -10.14
N ASN A 84 22.21 -21.27 -9.74
CA ASN A 84 23.03 -20.32 -10.47
C ASN A 84 22.27 -19.04 -10.89
N ILE A 85 21.48 -18.48 -9.98
CA ILE A 85 20.73 -17.25 -10.24
C ILE A 85 21.62 -16.03 -9.96
N LYS A 86 21.77 -15.15 -10.95
CA LYS A 86 22.67 -13.97 -10.90
C LYS A 86 21.97 -12.64 -10.66
N THR A 87 20.64 -12.61 -10.72
CA THR A 87 19.85 -11.38 -10.51
C THR A 87 18.71 -11.63 -9.53
N VAL A 88 18.59 -10.76 -8.54
CA VAL A 88 17.54 -10.80 -7.52
C VAL A 88 16.78 -9.48 -7.49
N VAL A 89 15.46 -9.56 -7.50
CA VAL A 89 14.55 -8.42 -7.31
C VAL A 89 13.94 -8.51 -5.92
N LEU A 90 14.22 -7.50 -5.10
CA LEU A 90 13.68 -7.36 -3.76
C LEU A 90 12.50 -6.39 -3.82
N VAL A 91 11.35 -6.77 -3.30
CA VAL A 91 10.15 -5.94 -3.30
C VAL A 91 9.76 -5.62 -1.86
N ASP A 92 9.80 -4.35 -1.49
CA ASP A 92 9.49 -3.85 -0.14
C ASP A 92 10.22 -4.65 0.97
N TYR A 93 9.57 -4.94 2.09
CA TYR A 93 9.98 -5.80 3.20
C TYR A 93 11.44 -5.62 3.69
N PRO A 94 11.85 -4.39 4.04
CA PRO A 94 13.26 -4.03 4.19
C PRO A 94 14.00 -4.69 5.36
N GLY A 95 13.27 -5.16 6.38
CA GLY A 95 13.88 -5.88 7.50
C GLY A 95 14.56 -7.18 7.05
N PHE A 96 13.95 -7.91 6.13
CA PHE A 96 14.50 -9.16 5.59
C PHE A 96 15.33 -8.90 4.34
N ASN A 97 14.79 -8.12 3.40
CA ASN A 97 15.38 -7.91 2.08
C ASN A 97 16.77 -7.24 2.13
N LEU A 98 17.00 -6.26 3.02
CA LEU A 98 18.35 -5.68 3.17
C LEU A 98 19.36 -6.65 3.79
N ARG A 99 18.93 -7.63 4.60
CA ARG A 99 19.81 -8.68 5.11
C ARG A 99 20.16 -9.68 4.01
N LEU A 100 19.17 -10.07 3.20
CA LEU A 100 19.36 -10.93 2.05
C LEU A 100 20.31 -10.28 1.04
N ALA A 101 20.09 -9.01 0.69
CA ALA A 101 20.96 -8.22 -0.20
C ALA A 101 22.43 -8.22 0.24
N LYS A 102 22.70 -8.01 1.55
CA LYS A 102 24.07 -8.03 2.10
C LYS A 102 24.80 -9.34 1.85
N VAL A 103 24.10 -10.47 1.93
CA VAL A 103 24.70 -11.79 1.70
C VAL A 103 24.90 -12.01 0.21
N LEU A 104 23.86 -11.75 -0.60
CA LEU A 104 23.89 -11.95 -2.05
C LEU A 104 24.94 -11.07 -2.75
N LYS A 105 25.14 -9.84 -2.29
CA LYS A 105 26.13 -8.93 -2.89
C LYS A 105 27.56 -9.47 -2.78
N LYS A 106 27.88 -10.19 -1.70
CA LYS A 106 29.19 -10.85 -1.53
C LYS A 106 29.40 -12.02 -2.49
N GLU A 107 28.32 -12.56 -3.04
CA GLU A 107 28.31 -13.69 -3.97
C GLU A 107 28.26 -13.23 -5.44
N GLY A 108 28.43 -11.93 -5.69
CA GLY A 108 28.39 -11.35 -7.03
C GLY A 108 27.00 -11.33 -7.67
N VAL A 109 25.93 -11.46 -6.89
CA VAL A 109 24.55 -11.37 -7.40
C VAL A 109 24.15 -9.90 -7.54
N THR A 110 23.59 -9.54 -8.68
CA THR A 110 23.01 -8.22 -8.94
C THR A 110 21.71 -8.07 -8.16
N VAL A 111 21.62 -7.01 -7.36
CA VAL A 111 20.47 -6.73 -6.50
C VAL A 111 19.70 -5.52 -7.00
N ILE A 112 18.48 -5.77 -7.47
CA ILE A 112 17.50 -4.75 -7.83
C ILE A 112 16.51 -4.64 -6.69
N TYR A 113 16.16 -3.42 -6.30
CA TYR A 113 15.25 -3.18 -5.20
C TYR A 113 14.10 -2.28 -5.64
N TYR A 114 12.91 -2.85 -5.67
CA TYR A 114 11.65 -2.19 -5.98
C TYR A 114 10.87 -1.88 -4.69
N ILE A 115 10.23 -0.71 -4.63
CA ILE A 115 9.58 -0.18 -3.41
C ILE A 115 10.61 -0.06 -2.29
N MET A 116 11.39 1.00 -2.39
CA MET A 116 12.51 1.22 -1.48
C MET A 116 12.05 1.43 -0.03
N PRO A 117 12.86 1.04 0.97
CA PRO A 117 12.56 1.34 2.37
C PRO A 117 12.39 2.86 2.57
N GLN A 118 11.32 3.27 3.26
CA GLN A 118 11.07 4.68 3.63
C GLN A 118 12.09 5.20 4.66
N VAL A 119 13.36 5.35 4.25
CA VAL A 119 14.47 5.78 5.10
C VAL A 119 14.28 7.19 5.65
N TRP A 120 13.53 8.02 4.93
CA TRP A 120 13.12 9.37 5.32
C TRP A 120 12.19 9.39 6.54
N ALA A 121 11.40 8.33 6.74
CA ALA A 121 10.41 8.30 7.82
C ALA A 121 10.95 7.73 9.14
N TRP A 122 11.96 6.84 9.11
CA TRP A 122 12.26 6.00 10.28
C TRP A 122 13.74 5.64 10.53
N ASN A 123 14.62 5.54 9.52
CA ASN A 123 15.95 4.94 9.75
C ASN A 123 16.99 5.30 8.68
N GLU A 124 17.60 6.48 8.84
CA GLU A 124 18.74 6.94 8.03
C GLU A 124 19.94 5.97 8.10
N GLY A 125 20.08 5.18 9.17
CA GLY A 125 21.14 4.17 9.30
C GLY A 125 21.12 3.11 8.19
N ARG A 126 19.96 2.87 7.56
CA ARG A 126 19.84 1.94 6.43
C ARG A 126 20.46 2.48 5.14
N ILE A 127 20.63 3.79 4.99
CA ILE A 127 21.22 4.43 3.80
C ILE A 127 22.60 3.86 3.50
N LYS A 128 23.44 3.70 4.53
CA LYS A 128 24.79 3.10 4.39
C LYS A 128 24.76 1.66 3.89
N THR A 129 23.72 0.91 4.28
CA THR A 129 23.53 -0.46 3.80
C THR A 129 23.09 -0.43 2.34
N ILE A 130 22.05 0.35 2.01
CA ILE A 130 21.49 0.44 0.65
C ILE A 130 22.58 0.78 -0.36
N LYS A 131 23.37 1.82 -0.08
CA LYS A 131 24.49 2.26 -0.94
C LYS A 131 25.49 1.15 -1.27
N LYS A 132 25.67 0.18 -0.37
CA LYS A 132 26.63 -0.92 -0.54
C LYS A 132 26.06 -2.13 -1.27
N VAL A 133 24.74 -2.31 -1.26
CA VAL A 133 24.13 -3.60 -1.63
C VAL A 133 23.09 -3.53 -2.73
N VAL A 134 22.63 -2.33 -3.10
CA VAL A 134 21.63 -2.15 -4.15
C VAL A 134 22.31 -1.65 -5.42
N ASP A 135 22.16 -2.40 -6.50
CA ASP A 135 22.71 -2.07 -7.83
C ASP A 135 21.75 -1.19 -8.63
N GLN A 136 20.44 -1.38 -8.43
CA GLN A 136 19.40 -0.58 -9.06
C GLN A 136 18.21 -0.44 -8.12
N ALA A 137 17.84 0.80 -7.80
CA ALA A 137 16.61 1.12 -7.08
C ALA A 137 15.50 1.49 -8.06
N ILE A 138 14.27 1.11 -7.76
CA ILE A 138 13.07 1.57 -8.46
C ILE A 138 12.08 2.04 -7.39
N VAL A 139 11.82 3.34 -7.37
CA VAL A 139 11.06 4.02 -6.30
C VAL A 139 9.63 4.33 -6.74
N LEU A 140 8.74 4.51 -5.76
CA LEU A 140 7.33 4.81 -6.01
C LEU A 140 6.98 6.28 -5.91
N PHE A 141 7.85 7.09 -5.30
CA PHE A 141 7.62 8.50 -5.10
C PHE A 141 8.72 9.36 -5.72
N PRO A 142 8.37 10.52 -6.32
CA PRO A 142 9.34 11.36 -7.01
C PRO A 142 10.41 11.91 -6.06
N PHE A 143 10.06 12.23 -4.81
CA PHE A 143 11.02 12.72 -3.82
C PHE A 143 12.03 11.66 -3.38
N GLU A 144 11.69 10.36 -3.46
CA GLU A 144 12.62 9.28 -3.12
C GLU A 144 13.76 9.20 -4.13
N LYS A 145 13.48 9.50 -5.41
CA LYS A 145 14.51 9.53 -6.46
C LYS A 145 15.66 10.45 -6.06
N ALA A 146 15.33 11.68 -5.66
CA ALA A 146 16.32 12.67 -5.23
C ALA A 146 17.11 12.22 -3.99
N ILE A 147 16.53 11.44 -3.09
CA ILE A 147 17.22 10.91 -1.91
C ILE A 147 18.30 9.88 -2.32
N TYR A 148 17.95 8.96 -3.23
CA TYR A 148 18.86 7.90 -3.65
C TYR A 148 19.93 8.39 -4.64
N GLU A 149 19.62 9.37 -5.49
CA GLU A 149 20.59 10.05 -6.34
C GLU A 149 21.70 10.73 -5.51
N LYS A 150 21.33 11.44 -4.44
CA LYS A 150 22.30 12.12 -3.54
C LYS A 150 23.33 11.18 -2.93
N ILE A 151 22.99 9.90 -2.76
CA ILE A 151 23.92 8.89 -2.20
C ILE A 151 24.59 8.04 -3.29
N ASN A 152 24.41 8.39 -4.56
CA ASN A 152 24.94 7.71 -5.75
C ASN A 152 24.46 6.25 -5.89
N VAL A 153 23.19 6.00 -5.60
CA VAL A 153 22.54 4.72 -5.93
C VAL A 153 21.77 4.90 -7.24
N PRO A 154 22.01 4.10 -8.29
CA PRO A 154 21.21 4.14 -9.51
C PRO A 154 19.73 3.98 -9.17
N VAL A 155 18.89 4.91 -9.62
CA VAL A 155 17.48 4.95 -9.21
C VAL A 155 16.61 5.41 -10.37
N GLU A 156 15.50 4.70 -10.54
CA GLU A 156 14.48 5.01 -11.54
C GLU A 156 13.14 5.29 -10.87
N TYR A 157 12.38 6.21 -11.46
CA TYR A 157 11.02 6.55 -11.08
C TYR A 157 10.16 6.62 -12.34
N PHE A 158 9.08 5.85 -12.37
CA PHE A 158 8.19 5.74 -13.54
C PHE A 158 6.77 6.24 -13.28
N GLY A 159 6.48 6.69 -12.05
CA GLY A 159 5.12 6.92 -11.55
C GLY A 159 4.76 5.90 -10.47
N HIS A 160 3.64 6.12 -9.80
CA HIS A 160 3.11 5.18 -8.81
C HIS A 160 2.16 4.18 -9.47
N PRO A 161 2.33 2.84 -9.34
CA PRO A 161 1.49 1.86 -10.04
C PRO A 161 -0.01 1.99 -9.80
N LEU A 162 -0.39 2.40 -8.58
CA LEU A 162 -1.80 2.70 -8.26
C LEU A 162 -2.42 3.78 -9.16
N PHE A 163 -1.63 4.65 -9.81
CA PHE A 163 -2.16 5.61 -10.77
C PHE A 163 -2.85 4.93 -11.96
N GLU A 164 -2.30 3.79 -12.42
CA GLU A 164 -2.90 3.01 -13.50
C GLU A 164 -4.02 2.09 -12.99
N ALA A 165 -3.90 1.60 -11.75
CA ALA A 165 -4.82 0.63 -11.15
C ALA A 165 -6.08 1.23 -10.51
N ALA A 166 -6.01 2.42 -9.92
CA ALA A 166 -7.11 3.05 -9.18
C ALA A 166 -8.16 3.66 -10.13
N LYS A 167 -8.87 2.78 -10.84
CA LYS A 167 -9.91 3.13 -11.80
C LYS A 167 -11.20 2.40 -11.44
N PRO A 168 -12.34 3.10 -11.39
CA PRO A 168 -13.62 2.45 -11.24
C PRO A 168 -13.97 1.68 -12.52
N SER A 169 -14.83 0.69 -12.38
CA SER A 169 -15.33 -0.15 -13.47
C SER A 169 -16.42 0.54 -14.31
N SER A 170 -17.08 1.56 -13.79
CA SER A 170 -18.19 2.28 -14.43
C SER A 170 -18.35 3.70 -13.87
N SER A 171 -19.28 4.48 -14.44
CA SER A 171 -19.58 5.83 -13.96
C SER A 171 -20.25 5.83 -12.58
N LYS A 172 -20.18 6.97 -11.88
CA LYS A 172 -20.84 7.17 -10.58
C LYS A 172 -22.33 6.86 -10.64
N GLU A 173 -23.05 7.32 -11.66
CA GLU A 173 -24.49 7.11 -11.80
C GLU A 173 -24.86 5.64 -12.03
N GLU A 174 -24.08 4.92 -12.84
CA GLU A 174 -24.26 3.48 -13.06
C GLU A 174 -24.00 2.69 -11.78
N LEU A 175 -22.90 2.99 -11.10
CA LEU A 175 -22.54 2.33 -9.84
C LEU A 175 -23.55 2.62 -8.73
N ARG A 176 -24.10 3.84 -8.66
CA ARG A 176 -25.18 4.15 -7.72
C ARG A 176 -26.43 3.35 -8.01
N LYS A 177 -26.84 3.21 -9.28
CA LYS A 177 -27.98 2.36 -9.66
C LYS A 177 -27.72 0.90 -9.31
N GLU A 178 -26.53 0.40 -9.63
CA GLU A 178 -26.12 -0.98 -9.34
C GLU A 178 -26.12 -1.27 -7.83
N PHE A 179 -25.60 -0.34 -7.03
CA PHE A 179 -25.61 -0.43 -5.58
C PHE A 179 -26.91 0.08 -4.95
N GLU A 180 -27.97 0.33 -5.72
CA GLU A 180 -29.27 0.85 -5.27
C GLU A 180 -29.15 2.04 -4.30
N LEU A 181 -28.21 2.94 -4.59
CA LEU A 181 -28.00 4.20 -3.89
C LEU A 181 -28.78 5.33 -4.59
N PRO A 182 -29.33 6.29 -3.84
CA PRO A 182 -30.00 7.44 -4.43
C PRO A 182 -29.03 8.32 -5.21
N LEU A 183 -29.53 8.89 -6.31
CA LEU A 183 -28.75 9.76 -7.19
C LEU A 183 -28.69 11.21 -6.68
N ASP A 184 -29.70 11.62 -5.94
CA ASP A 184 -29.94 13.00 -5.47
C ASP A 184 -29.46 13.26 -4.03
N LYS A 185 -29.02 12.22 -3.31
CA LYS A 185 -28.46 12.37 -1.96
C LYS A 185 -26.94 12.27 -1.94
N THR A 186 -26.37 12.84 -0.89
CA THR A 186 -24.97 12.62 -0.51
C THR A 186 -24.77 11.18 -0.07
N VAL A 187 -23.74 10.54 -0.62
CA VAL A 187 -23.29 9.18 -0.23
C VAL A 187 -21.92 9.26 0.44
N VAL A 188 -21.80 8.69 1.64
CA VAL A 188 -20.55 8.55 2.39
C VAL A 188 -20.04 7.12 2.30
N GLY A 189 -18.83 6.95 1.74
CA GLY A 189 -18.16 5.66 1.66
C GLY A 189 -17.36 5.36 2.93
N LEU A 190 -17.59 4.20 3.55
CA LEU A 190 -16.91 3.74 4.76
C LEU A 190 -15.92 2.63 4.43
N PHE A 191 -14.65 2.85 4.75
CA PHE A 191 -13.56 1.92 4.48
C PHE A 191 -12.84 1.58 5.79
N PRO A 192 -13.33 0.61 6.56
CA PRO A 192 -12.88 0.32 7.92
C PRO A 192 -11.51 -0.38 7.99
N GLY A 193 -10.86 -0.59 6.85
CA GLY A 193 -9.55 -1.21 6.75
C GLY A 193 -9.60 -2.68 6.33
N SER A 194 -8.42 -3.28 6.22
CA SER A 194 -8.27 -4.69 5.82
C SER A 194 -7.74 -5.55 6.94
N ARG A 195 -7.35 -4.95 8.08
CA ARG A 195 -6.83 -5.67 9.24
C ARG A 195 -7.87 -5.75 10.33
N ARG A 196 -7.92 -6.90 11.00
CA ARG A 196 -8.83 -7.14 12.14
C ARG A 196 -8.81 -6.02 13.18
N GLN A 197 -7.62 -5.56 13.56
CA GLN A 197 -7.48 -4.48 14.56
C GLN A 197 -8.06 -3.14 14.08
N GLU A 198 -7.91 -2.79 12.80
CA GLU A 198 -8.51 -1.57 12.22
C GLU A 198 -10.04 -1.67 12.30
N ILE A 199 -10.59 -2.82 11.89
CA ILE A 199 -12.03 -3.10 11.98
C ILE A 199 -12.50 -2.96 13.44
N GLU A 200 -11.88 -3.68 14.38
CA GLU A 200 -12.33 -3.72 15.79
C GLU A 200 -12.22 -2.36 16.50
N THR A 201 -11.39 -1.43 16.01
CA THR A 201 -11.16 -0.12 16.64
C THR A 201 -11.86 1.04 15.96
N ILE A 202 -12.07 0.98 14.64
CA ILE A 202 -12.62 2.08 13.84
C ILE A 202 -14.04 1.81 13.38
N LEU A 203 -14.39 0.57 12.99
CA LEU A 203 -15.75 0.25 12.54
C LEU A 203 -16.83 0.65 13.56
N PRO A 204 -16.65 0.47 14.89
CA PRO A 204 -17.64 0.95 15.87
C PRO A 204 -17.92 2.44 15.75
N GLU A 205 -16.90 3.26 15.47
CA GLU A 205 -17.04 4.71 15.34
C GLU A 205 -17.67 5.09 14.00
N MET A 206 -17.38 4.36 12.92
CA MET A 206 -18.07 4.50 11.63
C MET A 206 -19.55 4.11 11.72
N VAL A 207 -19.88 3.08 12.51
CA VAL A 207 -21.28 2.67 12.75
C VAL A 207 -22.00 3.75 13.56
N LYS A 208 -21.41 4.25 14.66
CA LYS A 208 -21.98 5.37 15.44
C LYS A 208 -22.18 6.63 14.59
N LEU A 209 -21.29 6.91 13.64
CA LEU A 209 -21.46 8.02 12.69
C LEU A 209 -22.79 7.89 11.92
N THR A 210 -23.13 6.67 11.46
CA THR A 210 -24.39 6.44 10.72
C THR A 210 -25.65 6.69 11.57
N GLU A 211 -25.53 6.55 12.89
CA GLU A 211 -26.62 6.80 13.83
C GLU A 211 -26.79 8.29 14.13
N ASN A 212 -25.68 9.02 14.18
CA ASN A 212 -25.66 10.45 14.49
C ASN A 212 -25.98 11.31 13.27
N TYR A 213 -25.51 10.93 12.08
CA TYR A 213 -25.64 11.73 10.86
C TYR A 213 -26.50 11.05 9.80
N LYS A 214 -27.83 11.17 9.97
CA LYS A 214 -28.85 10.49 9.15
C LYS A 214 -29.27 11.22 7.86
N GLU A 215 -28.70 12.40 7.60
CA GLU A 215 -29.04 13.23 6.43
C GLU A 215 -28.38 12.71 5.13
N VAL A 216 -27.53 11.70 5.23
CA VAL A 216 -26.75 11.12 4.12
C VAL A 216 -26.93 9.61 4.06
N GLU A 217 -26.61 9.02 2.93
CA GLU A 217 -26.58 7.57 2.76
C GLU A 217 -25.17 7.03 2.99
N TYR A 218 -25.08 5.78 3.45
CA TYR A 218 -23.80 5.13 3.72
C TYR A 218 -23.64 3.85 2.89
N ILE A 219 -22.41 3.64 2.42
CA ILE A 219 -21.99 2.40 1.77
C ILE A 219 -20.66 1.97 2.39
N LEU A 220 -20.54 0.70 2.77
CA LEU A 220 -19.35 0.15 3.39
C LEU A 220 -18.62 -0.78 2.42
N CYS A 221 -17.34 -0.53 2.21
CA CYS A 221 -16.48 -1.42 1.45
C CYS A 221 -15.76 -2.40 2.38
N ARG A 222 -16.05 -3.69 2.24
CA ARG A 222 -15.35 -4.77 2.95
C ARG A 222 -14.21 -5.30 2.09
N ALA A 223 -13.00 -5.33 2.65
CA ALA A 223 -11.88 -6.00 1.99
C ALA A 223 -12.13 -7.53 1.96
N PRO A 224 -11.83 -8.26 0.87
CA PRO A 224 -12.12 -9.70 0.77
C PRO A 224 -11.48 -10.56 1.87
N VAL A 225 -10.34 -10.11 2.39
CA VAL A 225 -9.63 -10.78 3.50
C VAL A 225 -10.31 -10.64 4.86
N VAL A 226 -11.28 -9.73 4.98
CA VAL A 226 -12.02 -9.48 6.22
C VAL A 226 -13.30 -10.34 6.20
N PRO A 227 -13.46 -11.28 7.16
CA PRO A 227 -14.67 -12.10 7.25
C PRO A 227 -15.90 -11.22 7.50
N LEU A 228 -17.02 -11.57 6.86
CA LEU A 228 -18.28 -10.82 7.00
C LEU A 228 -18.77 -10.82 8.46
N GLU A 229 -18.52 -11.90 9.20
CA GLU A 229 -18.86 -12.05 10.61
C GLU A 229 -18.20 -10.97 11.47
N LEU A 230 -17.01 -10.49 11.09
CA LEU A 230 -16.33 -9.43 11.82
C LEU A 230 -17.05 -8.08 11.66
N ILE A 231 -17.60 -7.80 10.48
CA ILE A 231 -18.42 -6.62 10.23
C ILE A 231 -19.74 -6.74 11.02
N ASN A 232 -20.38 -7.91 10.96
CA ASN A 232 -21.67 -8.17 11.62
C ASN A 232 -21.64 -8.10 13.16
N LYS A 233 -20.46 -8.11 13.79
CA LYS A 233 -20.32 -7.88 15.24
C LYS A 233 -20.68 -6.48 15.70
N TYR A 234 -20.72 -5.53 14.77
CA TYR A 234 -21.04 -4.14 15.04
C TYR A 234 -22.32 -3.78 14.31
N PRO A 235 -23.47 -4.38 14.68
CA PRO A 235 -24.73 -4.05 14.05
C PRO A 235 -25.03 -2.58 14.36
N GLY A 236 -25.16 -1.77 13.32
CA GLY A 236 -25.71 -0.42 13.45
C GLY A 236 -27.22 -0.49 13.61
N ASN A 237 -27.81 0.57 14.16
CA ASN A 237 -29.27 0.74 14.16
C ASN A 237 -29.83 1.07 12.77
N VAL A 238 -28.97 1.40 11.81
CA VAL A 238 -29.33 1.67 10.41
C VAL A 238 -28.69 0.60 9.51
N PRO A 239 -29.44 0.00 8.57
CA PRO A 239 -28.86 -0.94 7.61
C PRO A 239 -27.81 -0.23 6.74
N ILE A 240 -26.56 -0.71 6.77
CA ILE A 240 -25.49 -0.22 5.90
C ILE A 240 -25.28 -1.22 4.78
N LYS A 241 -25.29 -0.76 3.53
CA LYS A 241 -24.99 -1.63 2.38
C LYS A 241 -23.51 -1.99 2.38
N VAL A 242 -23.20 -3.29 2.42
CA VAL A 242 -21.83 -3.81 2.44
C VAL A 242 -21.47 -4.37 1.07
N ILE A 243 -20.45 -3.80 0.42
CA ILE A 243 -19.91 -4.28 -0.86
C ILE A 243 -18.53 -4.89 -0.61
N GLU A 244 -18.31 -6.13 -1.04
CA GLU A 244 -17.01 -6.81 -0.93
C GLU A 244 -16.13 -6.50 -2.15
N GLY A 245 -14.86 -6.17 -1.94
CA GLY A 245 -13.83 -6.23 -2.98
C GLY A 245 -13.90 -5.20 -4.11
N ARG A 246 -14.85 -4.26 -4.07
CA ARG A 246 -15.04 -3.23 -5.11
C ARG A 246 -14.70 -1.82 -4.61
N ALA A 247 -13.51 -1.67 -4.02
CA ALA A 247 -13.12 -0.42 -3.36
C ALA A 247 -13.21 0.80 -4.29
N TYR A 248 -12.69 0.72 -5.51
CA TYR A 248 -12.72 1.85 -6.45
C TYR A 248 -14.14 2.21 -6.89
N ASP A 249 -15.01 1.22 -7.08
CA ASP A 249 -16.41 1.47 -7.42
C ASP A 249 -17.17 2.13 -6.26
N VAL A 250 -16.93 1.66 -5.02
CA VAL A 250 -17.52 2.27 -3.83
C VAL A 250 -17.00 3.70 -3.65
N MET A 251 -15.71 3.94 -3.89
CA MET A 251 -15.15 5.30 -3.87
C MET A 251 -15.83 6.17 -4.91
N GLU A 252 -15.99 5.70 -6.15
CA GLU A 252 -16.61 6.44 -7.24
C GLU A 252 -18.07 6.79 -6.94
N ALA A 253 -18.85 5.82 -6.45
CA ALA A 253 -20.26 6.00 -6.05
C ALA A 253 -20.44 7.01 -4.90
N SER A 254 -19.41 7.22 -4.07
CA SER A 254 -19.44 8.10 -2.90
C SER A 254 -19.14 9.56 -3.24
N ASP A 255 -19.69 10.52 -2.49
CA ASP A 255 -19.31 11.94 -2.58
C ASP A 255 -18.09 12.29 -1.72
N ILE A 256 -17.94 11.57 -0.60
CA ILE A 256 -16.84 11.66 0.34
C ILE A 256 -16.59 10.28 0.94
N ALA A 257 -15.35 9.99 1.32
CA ALA A 257 -14.99 8.71 1.91
C ALA A 257 -14.30 8.88 3.28
N VAL A 258 -14.59 7.96 4.20
CA VAL A 258 -13.88 7.82 5.47
C VAL A 258 -12.95 6.63 5.37
N PHE A 259 -11.65 6.90 5.36
CA PHE A 259 -10.62 5.89 5.18
C PHE A 259 -9.88 5.63 6.48
N THR A 260 -9.66 4.35 6.82
CA THR A 260 -8.57 4.03 7.75
C THR A 260 -7.21 4.33 7.12
N SER A 261 -6.19 4.61 7.95
CA SER A 261 -4.83 4.76 7.45
C SER A 261 -4.36 3.56 6.64
N GLY A 262 -3.58 3.82 5.60
CA GLY A 262 -3.01 2.79 4.72
C GLY A 262 -3.05 3.21 3.25
N THR A 263 -2.82 2.23 2.37
CA THR A 263 -2.81 2.42 0.91
C THR A 263 -4.10 3.02 0.38
N VAL A 264 -5.24 2.69 0.99
CA VAL A 264 -6.57 3.18 0.59
C VAL A 264 -6.67 4.71 0.60
N THR A 265 -5.91 5.39 1.47
CA THR A 265 -5.86 6.86 1.50
C THR A 265 -5.20 7.43 0.24
N LEU A 266 -4.18 6.75 -0.29
CA LEU A 266 -3.52 7.13 -1.54
C LEU A 266 -4.40 6.79 -2.74
N GLU A 267 -5.06 5.64 -2.73
CA GLU A 267 -6.03 5.25 -3.78
C GLU A 267 -7.15 6.29 -3.90
N GLY A 268 -7.75 6.69 -2.77
CA GLY A 268 -8.74 7.76 -2.74
C GLY A 268 -8.20 9.09 -3.26
N ALA A 269 -6.93 9.41 -2.99
CA ALA A 269 -6.31 10.64 -3.46
C ALA A 269 -6.08 10.62 -4.98
N LEU A 270 -5.67 9.47 -5.53
CA LEU A 270 -5.52 9.27 -6.97
C LEU A 270 -6.86 9.36 -7.70
N MET A 271 -7.93 8.86 -7.10
CA MET A 271 -9.32 9.02 -7.56
C MET A 271 -9.89 10.44 -7.31
N LYS A 272 -9.11 11.35 -6.72
CA LYS A 272 -9.52 12.72 -6.34
C LYS A 272 -10.80 12.72 -5.48
N LYS A 273 -10.98 11.71 -4.64
CA LYS A 273 -12.14 11.57 -3.75
C LYS A 273 -11.95 12.47 -2.53
N PRO A 274 -12.87 13.41 -2.23
CA PRO A 274 -12.89 14.07 -0.94
C PRO A 274 -12.88 13.02 0.18
N MET A 275 -12.10 13.26 1.24
CA MET A 275 -11.91 12.23 2.26
C MET A 275 -11.66 12.77 3.66
N VAL A 276 -11.94 11.91 4.64
CA VAL A 276 -11.52 12.06 6.04
C VAL A 276 -10.75 10.81 6.43
N ASN A 277 -9.52 10.98 6.92
CA ASN A 277 -8.70 9.86 7.32
C ASN A 277 -8.78 9.64 8.82
N VAL A 278 -9.00 8.40 9.24
CA VAL A 278 -9.11 7.99 10.64
C VAL A 278 -8.07 6.94 10.98
N TYR A 279 -7.49 7.02 12.17
CA TYR A 279 -6.50 6.04 12.59
C TYR A 279 -6.41 5.83 14.09
N LYS A 280 -6.37 4.57 14.51
CA LYS A 280 -6.11 4.15 15.89
C LYS A 280 -5.05 3.05 15.92
N LEU A 281 -3.95 3.33 16.61
CA LEU A 281 -2.89 2.40 16.97
C LEU A 281 -3.19 1.71 18.31
N SER A 282 -2.59 0.54 18.53
CA SER A 282 -2.48 0.00 19.89
C SER A 282 -1.69 0.98 20.77
N LYS A 283 -2.03 1.09 22.06
CA LYS A 283 -1.34 2.01 23.00
C LYS A 283 0.18 1.80 23.03
N LEU A 284 0.64 0.56 22.90
CA LEU A 284 2.06 0.22 22.85
C LEU A 284 2.71 0.68 21.53
N THR A 285 2.04 0.45 20.40
CA THR A 285 2.52 0.91 19.09
C THR A 285 2.53 2.44 19.01
N GLU A 286 1.53 3.10 19.55
CA GLU A 286 1.43 4.56 19.64
C GLU A 286 2.59 5.14 20.45
N PHE A 287 2.92 4.56 21.59
CA PHE A 287 4.05 4.98 22.41
C PHE A 287 5.38 4.89 21.65
N VAL A 288 5.62 3.76 20.98
CA VAL A 288 6.85 3.57 20.17
C VAL A 288 6.87 4.49 18.95
N PHE A 289 5.73 4.67 18.27
CA PHE A 289 5.59 5.58 17.14
C PHE A 289 5.94 7.01 17.56
N ARG A 290 5.37 7.52 18.65
CA ARG A 290 5.66 8.87 19.17
C ARG A 290 7.14 9.10 19.50
N LEU A 291 7.86 8.05 19.91
CA LEU A 291 9.29 8.15 20.23
C LEU A 291 10.20 8.10 19.00
N LEU A 292 9.77 7.47 17.90
CA LEU A 292 10.65 7.13 16.77
C LEU A 292 10.25 7.78 15.43
N ALA A 293 9.01 8.24 15.30
CA ALA A 293 8.52 8.83 14.06
C ALA A 293 9.14 10.20 13.82
N LYS A 294 9.74 10.41 12.64
CA LYS A 294 10.19 11.73 12.19
C LYS A 294 9.18 12.44 11.28
N VAL A 295 7.99 11.85 11.09
CA VAL A 295 6.98 12.33 10.14
C VAL A 295 5.93 13.19 10.84
N SER A 296 5.58 14.32 10.22
CA SER A 296 4.54 15.23 10.72
C SER A 296 3.11 14.78 10.39
N PHE A 297 2.96 13.78 9.52
CA PHE A 297 1.69 13.28 9.01
C PHE A 297 1.62 11.76 9.06
N ALA A 298 0.44 11.21 9.29
CA ALA A 298 0.21 9.77 9.40
C ALA A 298 -0.25 9.13 8.08
N THR A 299 -0.81 9.90 7.14
CA THR A 299 -1.36 9.36 5.88
C THR A 299 -0.53 9.71 4.67
N LEU A 300 -0.52 8.80 3.69
CA LEU A 300 0.27 8.95 2.47
C LEU A 300 -0.02 10.26 1.72
N PRO A 301 -1.28 10.71 1.56
CA PRO A 301 -1.55 11.97 0.84
C PRO A 301 -0.84 13.18 1.45
N ASN A 302 -0.90 13.34 2.78
CA ASN A 302 -0.29 14.47 3.46
C ASN A 302 1.25 14.36 3.53
N ILE A 303 1.77 13.14 3.69
CA ILE A 303 3.21 12.87 3.62
C ILE A 303 3.77 13.29 2.26
N ILE A 304 3.13 12.86 1.17
CA ILE A 304 3.58 13.13 -0.21
C ILE A 304 3.45 14.63 -0.51
N ALA A 305 2.37 15.27 -0.04
CA ALA A 305 2.17 16.70 -0.22
C ALA A 305 3.10 17.57 0.66
N GLY A 306 3.70 16.99 1.70
CA GLY A 306 4.50 17.71 2.71
C GLY A 306 3.67 18.70 3.55
N LYS A 307 2.34 18.63 3.49
CA LYS A 307 1.39 19.48 4.21
C LYS A 307 0.06 18.75 4.40
N GLN A 308 -0.76 19.23 5.33
CA GLN A 308 -2.10 18.69 5.53
C GLN A 308 -3.04 19.15 4.40
N ILE A 309 -3.32 18.24 3.46
CA ILE A 309 -4.28 18.42 2.36
C ILE A 309 -5.61 17.70 2.62
N VAL A 310 -5.61 16.70 3.49
CA VAL A 310 -6.80 15.98 3.97
C VAL A 310 -6.78 15.89 5.51
N PRO A 311 -7.93 15.92 6.19
CA PRO A 311 -7.98 15.81 7.65
C PRO A 311 -7.52 14.43 8.12
N GLU A 312 -6.70 14.42 9.17
CA GLU A 312 -6.25 13.21 9.87
C GLU A 312 -6.76 13.22 11.30
N LEU A 313 -7.72 12.35 11.57
CA LEU A 313 -8.28 12.12 12.89
C LEU A 313 -7.54 10.92 13.51
N ILE A 314 -6.69 11.21 14.49
CA ILE A 314 -5.77 10.23 15.07
C ILE A 314 -6.14 9.98 16.54
N GLN A 315 -6.11 8.71 16.95
CA GLN A 315 -6.37 8.25 18.32
C GLN A 315 -7.74 8.71 18.83
N GLU A 316 -7.77 9.53 19.88
CA GLU A 316 -9.00 10.03 20.51
C GLU A 316 -9.85 10.86 19.56
N ARG A 317 -9.23 11.52 18.56
CA ARG A 317 -9.95 12.27 17.53
C ARG A 317 -10.61 11.37 16.48
N ALA A 318 -10.20 10.10 16.36
CA ALA A 318 -10.84 9.14 15.46
C ALA A 318 -12.15 8.62 16.08
N ASN A 319 -13.13 9.49 16.23
CA ASN A 319 -14.45 9.19 16.80
C ASN A 319 -15.57 9.74 15.90
N ALA A 320 -16.78 9.19 16.05
CA ALA A 320 -17.93 9.51 15.19
C ALA A 320 -18.21 11.02 15.07
N ARG A 321 -18.12 11.77 16.18
CA ARG A 321 -18.42 13.20 16.23
C ARG A 321 -17.42 14.03 15.43
N GLU A 322 -16.13 13.75 15.58
CA GLU A 322 -15.09 14.45 14.82
C GLU A 322 -15.16 14.10 13.33
N ILE A 323 -15.46 12.85 12.99
CA ILE A 323 -15.66 12.43 11.60
C ILE A 323 -16.82 13.20 10.97
N GLU A 324 -17.97 13.25 11.65
CA GLU A 324 -19.12 14.02 11.19
C GLU A 324 -18.77 15.50 11.01
N THR A 325 -18.06 16.10 11.96
CA THR A 325 -17.65 17.50 11.92
C THR A 325 -16.82 17.82 10.68
N GLU A 326 -15.82 16.99 10.36
CA GLU A 326 -15.01 17.17 9.16
C GLU A 326 -15.80 16.91 7.88
N ILE A 327 -16.69 15.91 7.85
CA ILE A 327 -17.57 15.66 6.69
C ILE A 327 -18.46 16.89 6.42
N ARG A 328 -19.12 17.41 7.45
CA ARG A 328 -19.99 18.60 7.33
C ARG A 328 -19.19 19.82 6.90
N LYS A 329 -17.97 20.00 7.43
CA LYS A 329 -17.08 21.09 7.00
C LYS A 329 -16.73 20.99 5.52
N ILE A 330 -16.34 19.81 5.05
CA ILE A 330 -15.94 19.61 3.64
C ILE A 330 -17.16 19.75 2.72
N LEU A 331 -18.28 19.12 3.03
CA LEU A 331 -19.45 19.13 2.15
C LEU A 331 -20.25 20.44 2.22
N GLY A 332 -20.30 21.08 3.38
CA GLY A 332 -21.04 22.32 3.62
C GLY A 332 -20.31 23.59 3.19
N ASN A 333 -19.01 23.51 2.90
CA ASN A 333 -18.21 24.65 2.42
C ASN A 333 -17.58 24.34 1.05
N PRO A 334 -18.14 24.88 -0.04
CA PRO A 334 -17.60 24.69 -1.39
C PRO A 334 -16.13 25.08 -1.54
N GLY A 335 -15.67 26.12 -0.81
CA GLY A 335 -14.28 26.57 -0.85
C GLY A 335 -13.30 25.56 -0.23
N GLU A 336 -13.66 24.94 0.89
CA GLU A 336 -12.85 23.89 1.52
C GLU A 336 -12.78 22.63 0.63
N LYS A 337 -13.91 22.23 0.04
CA LYS A 337 -13.96 21.11 -0.90
C LYS A 337 -13.08 21.35 -2.13
N GLU A 338 -13.22 22.50 -2.78
CA GLU A 338 -12.42 22.81 -3.98
C GLU A 338 -10.92 22.91 -3.67
N LYS A 339 -10.56 23.47 -2.51
CA LYS A 339 -9.17 23.49 -2.06
C LYS A 339 -8.62 22.07 -1.89
N MET A 340 -9.37 21.17 -1.25
CA MET A 340 -8.96 19.76 -1.14
C MET A 340 -8.82 19.11 -2.51
N LEU A 341 -9.82 19.26 -3.39
CA LEU A 341 -9.78 18.69 -4.74
C LEU A 341 -8.60 19.21 -5.56
N PHE A 342 -8.26 20.50 -5.44
CA PHE A 342 -7.09 21.09 -6.08
C PHE A 342 -5.79 20.41 -5.63
N GLU A 343 -5.61 20.22 -4.32
CA GLU A 343 -4.41 19.56 -3.78
C GLU A 343 -4.36 18.07 -4.14
N LEU A 344 -5.51 17.37 -4.13
CA LEU A 344 -5.60 15.98 -4.58
C LEU A 344 -5.26 15.82 -6.06
N ARG A 345 -5.71 16.75 -6.92
CA ARG A 345 -5.33 16.80 -8.35
C ARG A 345 -3.81 16.96 -8.50
N LYS A 346 -3.23 17.93 -7.80
CA LYS A 346 -1.78 18.17 -7.82
C LYS A 346 -0.99 16.93 -7.35
N LEU A 347 -1.44 16.26 -6.30
CA LEU A 347 -0.84 15.03 -5.83
C LEU A 347 -0.94 13.91 -6.88
N SER A 348 -2.13 13.69 -7.43
CA SER A 348 -2.39 12.69 -8.47
C SER A 348 -1.47 12.90 -9.68
N ASP A 349 -1.34 14.15 -10.15
CA ASP A 349 -0.48 14.52 -11.27
C ASP A 349 1.00 14.27 -10.97
N SER A 350 1.44 14.47 -9.72
CA SER A 350 2.83 14.20 -9.31
C SER A 350 3.19 12.71 -9.32
N LEU A 351 2.18 11.84 -9.24
CA LEU A 351 2.32 10.38 -9.23
C LEU A 351 2.00 9.74 -10.59
N LYS A 352 1.64 10.57 -11.58
CA LYS A 352 1.32 10.13 -12.93
C LYS A 352 2.48 9.37 -13.55
N GLY A 353 2.13 8.28 -14.22
CA GLY A 353 3.03 7.46 -15.01
C GLY A 353 2.27 6.72 -16.09
N GLU A 354 3.00 6.18 -17.05
CA GLU A 354 2.45 5.38 -18.13
C GLU A 354 3.32 4.15 -18.35
N ASN A 355 2.66 3.00 -18.52
CA ASN A 355 3.30 1.70 -18.66
C ASN A 355 4.26 1.43 -17.49
N ILE A 356 3.85 1.75 -16.26
CA ILE A 356 4.73 1.82 -15.08
C ILE A 356 5.36 0.45 -14.82
N MET A 357 4.52 -0.59 -14.73
CA MET A 357 5.00 -1.95 -14.47
C MET A 357 5.83 -2.52 -15.62
N ARG A 358 5.50 -2.16 -16.87
CA ARG A 358 6.28 -2.55 -18.05
C ARG A 358 7.67 -1.91 -18.07
N LYS A 359 7.78 -0.63 -17.72
CA LYS A 359 9.07 0.07 -17.58
C LYS A 359 9.91 -0.51 -16.44
N THR A 360 9.29 -0.81 -15.30
CA THR A 360 9.92 -1.52 -14.17
C THR A 360 10.50 -2.87 -14.62
N ALA A 361 9.71 -3.68 -15.33
CA ALA A 361 10.16 -4.96 -15.88
C ALA A 361 11.30 -4.77 -16.91
N GLY A 362 11.23 -3.73 -17.75
CA GLY A 362 12.28 -3.38 -18.71
C GLY A 362 13.64 -3.08 -18.04
N VAL A 363 13.65 -2.31 -16.95
CA VAL A 363 14.87 -2.07 -16.16
C VAL A 363 15.39 -3.36 -15.54
N ILE A 364 14.50 -4.18 -14.97
CA ILE A 364 14.87 -5.47 -14.39
C ILE A 364 15.55 -6.37 -15.44
N LEU A 365 14.98 -6.48 -16.64
CA LEU A 365 15.57 -7.26 -17.74
C LEU A 365 16.91 -6.69 -18.18
N LYS A 366 17.04 -5.37 -18.30
CA LYS A 366 18.29 -4.72 -18.68
C LYS A 366 19.40 -5.07 -17.68
N CYS A 367 19.14 -4.94 -16.38
CA CYS A 367 20.08 -5.31 -15.34
C CYS A 367 20.41 -6.81 -15.36
N ALA A 368 19.41 -7.67 -15.58
CA ALA A 368 19.60 -9.11 -15.64
C ALA A 368 20.47 -9.57 -16.83
N LYS A 369 20.37 -8.89 -17.98
CA LYS A 369 21.21 -9.15 -19.16
C LYS A 369 22.67 -8.71 -19.00
N LEU A 370 22.95 -7.82 -18.04
CA LEU A 370 24.30 -7.33 -17.73
C LEU A 370 24.97 -8.10 -16.58
N SER A 371 24.23 -8.99 -15.91
CA SER A 371 24.68 -9.81 -14.78
C SER A 371 25.20 -11.16 -15.26
#